data_AF-A0A059C0T3-F1
#
_entry.id   AF-A0A059C0T3-F1
#
_cell.length_a   1.000
_cell.length_b   1.000
_cell.length_c   1.000
_cell.angle_alpha   90.00
_cell.angle_beta   90.00
_cell.angle_gamma   90.00
#
_symmetry.space_group_name_H-M   'P 1'
#
loop_
_entity.id
_entity.type
_entity.pdbx_description
1 polymer ?
#
loop_
_entity_poly.entity_id
_entity_poly.type
_entity_poly.pdbx_seq_one_letter_code
_entity_poly.pdbx_strand_id
1 'polypeptide(L)'
;MSSATPKKRLKPKISSPSSSRQSPIALEPPRHLFPSRQELRRLVAVLAIASSVAVACHLFASFLRPQTKPFCDSGLGPLDAFADDCEACPSHGECHQGKLDCAHGYQKVGRSCVEDGDINETARKLSEWVENCLCEANAQLLCYRTGTAWVPAEEIWNNLDGHPLMKNFGWDTANFNYTKQKAVEAAGKIMESRTDLSGMKVLKCPDSVAELFKPYTCRIRLWIFKHVLLVVPVSLLLVASAMLIWKVRRRWILSTRVEELYHQVCDILEDNALTSKKGNGETEPWVVAARLRDHLLLPKERKDRVLWKKVEELVQEDSRIDRYPKLVKGESKVVWEWQVEGSLSSLRSRKKGEQGTLKSSHGRHLNLDQPSHELRRDFQANPHWINERKGVHT
;
A
#
# COMPACT_ATOMS: atom_id res chain seq x y z
N MET A 1 -20.13 35.35 -3.46
CA MET A 1 -19.79 36.78 -3.62
C MET A 1 -18.32 36.92 -3.26
N SER A 2 -17.45 36.91 -4.26
CA SER A 2 -16.61 38.07 -4.70
C SER A 2 -15.25 38.01 -3.98
N SER A 3 -14.06 38.22 -4.54
CA SER A 3 -13.47 38.48 -5.87
C SER A 3 -11.94 38.39 -5.61
N ALA A 4 -11.14 37.50 -6.25
CA ALA A 4 -10.33 37.72 -7.47
C ALA A 4 -9.53 39.05 -7.45
N THR A 5 -8.20 39.15 -7.62
CA THR A 5 -7.24 38.45 -8.51
C THR A 5 -5.75 38.72 -8.13
N PRO A 6 -4.79 37.94 -8.66
CA PRO A 6 -3.34 38.09 -8.47
C PRO A 6 -2.60 38.79 -9.64
N LYS A 7 -1.41 39.37 -9.36
CA LYS A 7 -0.52 40.06 -10.32
C LYS A 7 0.12 39.11 -11.34
N LYS A 8 -0.06 39.40 -12.64
CA LYS A 8 0.58 38.71 -13.78
C LYS A 8 1.60 39.60 -14.50
N ARG A 9 2.68 38.93 -14.91
CA ARG A 9 3.79 39.34 -15.78
C ARG A 9 3.29 39.69 -17.20
N LEU A 10 3.81 40.76 -17.81
CA LEU A 10 3.49 41.15 -19.19
C LEU A 10 4.74 41.17 -20.09
N LYS A 11 4.66 40.41 -21.17
CA LYS A 11 5.45 40.49 -22.41
C LYS A 11 4.92 41.64 -23.28
N PRO A 12 5.75 42.30 -24.11
CA PRO A 12 5.23 43.07 -25.24
C PRO A 12 5.08 42.19 -26.49
N LYS A 13 3.96 42.39 -27.19
CA LYS A 13 3.55 41.74 -28.43
C LYS A 13 3.74 42.75 -29.57
N ILE A 14 4.24 42.23 -30.69
CA ILE A 14 4.39 42.90 -31.99
C ILE A 14 3.01 43.18 -32.60
N SER A 15 2.85 44.34 -33.23
CA SER A 15 1.76 44.64 -34.17
C SER A 15 2.25 45.55 -35.31
N SER A 16 2.15 45.05 -36.54
CA SER A 16 2.32 45.74 -37.82
C SER A 16 1.12 46.65 -38.15
N PRO A 17 1.27 47.71 -38.97
CA PRO A 17 0.77 47.69 -40.38
C PRO A 17 1.70 48.48 -41.36
N SER A 18 2.02 47.99 -42.57
CA SER A 18 1.32 48.08 -43.87
C SER A 18 1.42 49.41 -44.66
N SER A 19 1.57 49.23 -45.99
CA SER A 19 1.35 50.12 -47.14
C SER A 19 2.40 51.18 -47.54
N SER A 20 3.16 50.78 -48.57
CA SER A 20 3.70 51.52 -49.72
C SER A 20 3.32 52.99 -49.96
N ARG A 21 4.33 53.80 -50.32
CA ARG A 21 4.43 54.57 -51.59
C ARG A 21 5.85 55.16 -51.74
N GLN A 22 6.35 55.09 -52.98
CA GLN A 22 7.61 55.66 -53.51
C GLN A 22 7.60 57.21 -53.35
N SER A 23 8.66 58.02 -53.24
CA SER A 23 10.11 57.96 -53.54
C SER A 23 10.82 59.04 -52.69
N PRO A 24 12.12 58.96 -52.34
CA PRO A 24 12.84 60.08 -51.73
C PRO A 24 13.71 60.83 -52.74
N ILE A 25 13.48 62.13 -52.89
CA ILE A 25 14.50 63.07 -53.36
C ILE A 25 15.27 63.54 -52.12
N ALA A 26 16.57 63.27 -52.17
CA ALA A 26 17.69 63.91 -51.49
C ALA A 26 17.40 64.83 -50.29
N LEU A 27 17.75 64.34 -49.09
CA LEU A 27 18.33 65.17 -48.05
C LEU A 27 19.70 64.60 -47.68
N GLU A 28 20.70 65.45 -47.84
CA GLU A 28 22.12 65.24 -47.65
C GLU A 28 22.46 64.91 -46.18
N PRO A 29 23.28 63.88 -45.89
CA PRO A 29 23.71 63.59 -44.52
C PRO A 29 24.86 64.54 -44.09
N PRO A 30 25.03 64.81 -42.77
CA PRO A 30 26.02 65.74 -42.26
C PRO A 30 27.45 65.32 -42.61
N ARG A 31 28.23 66.27 -43.15
CA ARG A 31 29.63 66.09 -43.57
C ARG A 31 30.59 66.09 -42.39
N HIS A 32 30.68 64.98 -41.65
CA HIS A 32 31.84 64.67 -40.79
C HIS A 32 31.93 63.15 -40.53
N LEU A 33 32.16 62.39 -41.61
CA LEU A 33 32.44 60.95 -41.58
C LEU A 33 33.94 60.61 -41.47
N PHE A 34 34.81 61.61 -41.27
CA PHE A 34 36.25 61.39 -41.17
C PHE A 34 36.79 62.08 -39.91
N PRO A 35 37.30 61.33 -38.92
CA PRO A 35 37.93 61.92 -37.75
C PRO A 35 39.09 62.81 -38.20
N SER A 36 39.22 63.97 -37.55
CA SER A 36 40.34 64.87 -37.82
C SER A 36 41.68 64.13 -37.61
N ARG A 37 42.76 64.54 -38.30
CA ARG A 37 44.09 63.89 -38.16
C ARG A 37 44.53 63.75 -36.70
N GLN A 38 44.09 64.65 -35.82
CA GLN A 38 44.39 64.62 -34.39
C GLN A 38 43.55 63.59 -33.62
N GLU A 39 42.27 63.42 -33.96
CA GLU A 39 41.40 62.40 -33.35
C GLU A 39 41.75 60.99 -33.82
N LEU A 40 42.10 60.83 -35.10
CA LEU A 40 42.61 59.55 -35.61
C LEU A 40 43.90 59.14 -34.87
N ARG A 41 44.82 60.08 -34.61
CA ARG A 41 46.03 59.83 -33.81
C ARG A 41 45.70 59.46 -32.36
N ARG A 42 44.71 60.10 -31.74
CA ARG A 42 44.26 59.75 -30.38
C ARG A 42 43.62 58.36 -30.32
N LEU A 43 42.78 58.01 -31.29
CA LEU A 43 42.18 56.68 -31.39
C LEU A 43 43.23 55.59 -31.58
N VAL A 44 44.20 55.82 -32.48
CA VAL A 44 45.33 54.90 -32.68
C VAL A 44 46.19 54.79 -31.41
N ALA A 45 46.43 55.89 -30.70
CA ALA A 45 47.17 55.87 -29.44
C ALA A 45 46.42 55.09 -28.34
N VAL A 46 45.11 55.28 -28.19
CA VAL A 46 44.29 54.53 -27.23
C VAL A 46 44.25 53.05 -27.57
N LEU A 47 44.11 52.69 -28.85
CA LEU A 47 44.17 51.30 -29.31
C LEU A 47 45.55 50.67 -29.05
N ALA A 48 46.63 51.41 -29.25
CA ALA A 48 47.99 50.96 -28.97
C ALA A 48 48.24 50.77 -27.46
N ILE A 49 47.72 51.66 -26.62
CA ILE A 49 47.80 51.53 -25.16
C ILE A 49 46.95 50.34 -24.70
N ALA A 50 45.72 50.20 -25.18
CA ALA A 50 44.86 49.08 -24.80
C ALA A 50 45.42 47.73 -25.24
N SER A 51 45.97 47.64 -26.45
CA SER A 51 46.61 46.41 -26.94
C SER A 51 47.89 46.10 -26.19
N SER A 52 48.74 47.10 -25.89
CA SER A 52 49.95 46.88 -25.09
C SER A 52 49.63 46.43 -23.66
N VAL A 53 48.61 47.00 -23.01
CA VAL A 53 48.17 46.56 -21.67
C VAL A 53 47.60 45.14 -21.72
N ALA A 54 46.78 44.81 -22.73
CA ALA A 54 46.24 43.47 -22.89
C ALA A 54 47.35 42.42 -23.11
N VAL A 55 48.36 42.74 -23.93
CA VAL A 55 49.52 41.89 -24.15
C VAL A 55 50.36 41.77 -22.89
N ALA A 56 50.62 42.87 -22.18
CA ALA A 56 51.36 42.85 -20.92
C ALA A 56 50.65 42.02 -19.85
N CYS A 57 49.33 42.16 -19.71
CA CYS A 57 48.53 41.35 -18.80
C CYS A 57 48.51 39.87 -19.20
N HIS A 58 48.44 39.55 -20.49
CA HIS A 58 48.51 38.17 -20.97
C HIS A 58 49.88 37.54 -20.70
N LEU A 59 50.96 38.29 -20.94
CA LEU A 59 52.33 37.87 -20.63
C LEU A 59 52.51 37.67 -19.12
N PHE A 60 52.02 38.60 -18.30
CA PHE A 60 52.09 38.50 -16.85
C PHE A 60 51.28 37.33 -16.30
N ALA A 61 50.06 37.11 -16.82
CA ALA A 61 49.25 35.95 -16.46
C ALA A 61 49.88 34.63 -16.94
N SER A 62 50.56 34.62 -18.08
CA SER A 62 51.29 33.43 -18.57
C SER A 62 52.54 33.14 -17.74
N PHE A 63 53.22 34.18 -17.24
CA PHE A 63 54.40 34.07 -16.38
C PHE A 63 54.04 33.65 -14.95
N LEU A 64 52.87 34.08 -14.45
CA LEU A 64 52.34 33.69 -13.15
C LEU A 64 51.62 32.34 -13.14
N ARG A 65 51.36 31.72 -14.30
CA ARG A 65 50.90 30.32 -14.34
C ARG A 65 52.09 29.43 -14.00
N PRO A 66 52.10 28.76 -12.83
CA PRO A 66 53.13 27.78 -12.55
C PRO A 66 53.06 26.70 -13.63
N GLN A 67 54.16 26.45 -14.32
CA GLN A 67 54.31 25.24 -15.12
C GLN A 67 54.24 24.08 -14.13
N THR A 68 53.09 23.41 -14.06
CA THR A 68 52.95 22.25 -13.18
C THR A 68 53.86 21.15 -13.72
N LYS A 69 54.80 20.68 -12.91
CA LYS A 69 55.71 19.61 -13.30
C LYS A 69 54.89 18.35 -13.67
N PRO A 70 55.25 17.62 -14.74
CA PRO A 70 54.63 16.34 -15.05
C PRO A 70 54.94 15.32 -13.94
N PHE A 71 54.13 14.27 -13.83
CA PHE A 71 54.45 13.16 -12.92
C PHE A 71 55.55 12.25 -13.50
N CYS A 72 56.38 11.66 -12.65
CA CYS A 72 57.34 10.64 -13.07
C CYS A 72 56.60 9.33 -13.37
N ASP A 73 57.03 8.58 -14.39
CA ASP A 73 56.35 7.35 -14.82
C ASP A 73 56.48 6.21 -13.79
N SER A 74 55.37 5.52 -13.51
CA SER A 74 55.31 4.40 -12.57
C SER A 74 56.05 3.19 -13.14
N GLY A 75 57.25 2.89 -12.64
CA GLY A 75 58.00 1.66 -12.96
C GLY A 75 59.47 1.83 -13.37
N LEU A 76 59.98 3.07 -13.44
CA LEU A 76 61.41 3.32 -13.62
C LEU A 76 62.10 3.36 -12.24
N GLY A 77 63.09 2.49 -12.04
CA GLY A 77 63.87 2.45 -10.80
C GLY A 77 64.67 3.75 -10.55
N PRO A 78 65.26 3.92 -9.35
CA PRO A 78 65.82 5.20 -8.87
C PRO A 78 67.07 5.71 -9.61
N LEU A 79 67.43 5.14 -10.77
CA LEU A 79 68.76 5.23 -11.36
C LEU A 79 68.86 6.04 -12.66
N ASP A 80 67.77 6.62 -13.17
CA ASP A 80 67.89 7.57 -14.28
C ASP A 80 67.95 9.02 -13.77
N ALA A 81 69.16 9.55 -13.88
CA ALA A 81 69.65 10.84 -13.40
C ALA A 81 69.09 12.07 -14.14
N PHE A 82 67.78 12.14 -14.34
CA PHE A 82 67.06 13.33 -14.82
C PHE A 82 65.78 13.65 -14.01
N ALA A 83 65.71 13.18 -12.76
CA ALA A 83 64.53 13.28 -11.89
C ALA A 83 64.27 14.69 -11.28
N ASP A 84 64.92 15.75 -11.78
CA ASP A 84 64.72 17.11 -11.25
C ASP A 84 63.53 17.84 -11.88
N ASP A 85 62.97 17.31 -12.98
CA ASP A 85 61.88 17.96 -13.76
C ASP A 85 60.50 17.28 -13.64
N CYS A 86 60.34 16.26 -12.80
CA CYS A 86 59.03 15.61 -12.55
C CYS A 86 58.69 15.49 -11.06
N GLU A 87 57.39 15.43 -10.76
CA GLU A 87 56.88 15.12 -9.42
C GLU A 87 56.70 13.61 -9.26
N ALA A 88 57.05 13.07 -8.10
CA ALA A 88 56.86 11.64 -7.82
C ALA A 88 55.38 11.25 -7.97
N CYS A 89 55.14 10.04 -8.49
CA CYS A 89 53.77 9.53 -8.63
C CYS A 89 53.14 9.34 -7.24
N PRO A 90 51.96 9.93 -6.97
CA PRO A 90 51.28 9.82 -5.69
C PRO A 90 50.81 8.38 -5.42
N SER A 91 50.61 8.05 -4.15
CA SER A 91 50.06 6.75 -3.72
C SER A 91 48.73 6.46 -4.40
N HIS A 92 48.52 5.21 -4.81
CA HIS A 92 47.32 4.76 -5.55
C HIS A 92 47.13 5.42 -6.92
N GLY A 93 48.18 6.06 -7.45
CA GLY A 93 48.24 6.60 -8.80
C GLY A 93 49.07 5.71 -9.75
N GLU A 94 48.61 5.63 -10.99
CA GLU A 94 49.33 5.09 -12.14
C GLU A 94 49.73 6.27 -13.02
N CYS A 95 51.03 6.53 -13.09
CA CYS A 95 51.58 7.65 -13.84
C CYS A 95 52.22 7.17 -15.14
N HIS A 96 51.75 7.70 -16.27
CA HIS A 96 52.29 7.40 -17.59
C HIS A 96 52.40 8.67 -18.43
N GLN A 97 53.58 8.92 -19.01
CA GLN A 97 53.89 10.11 -19.80
C GLN A 97 53.53 11.42 -19.09
N GLY A 98 53.80 11.52 -17.80
CA GLY A 98 53.47 12.73 -17.03
C GLY A 98 52.02 12.89 -16.62
N LYS A 99 51.12 11.97 -17.00
CA LYS A 99 49.71 11.98 -16.62
C LYS A 99 49.47 11.04 -15.45
N LEU A 100 48.66 11.50 -14.50
CA LEU A 100 48.17 10.72 -13.37
C LEU A 100 46.78 10.15 -13.69
N ASP A 101 46.68 8.83 -13.69
CA ASP A 101 45.45 8.06 -13.60
C ASP A 101 45.38 7.40 -12.21
N CYS A 102 44.18 7.25 -11.64
CA CYS A 102 44.04 6.67 -10.30
C CYS A 102 43.66 5.20 -10.39
N ALA A 103 44.18 4.40 -9.47
CA ALA A 103 43.83 2.99 -9.34
C ALA A 103 42.32 2.81 -9.07
N HIS A 104 41.79 1.63 -9.39
CA HIS A 104 40.39 1.31 -9.14
C HIS A 104 39.99 1.56 -7.68
N GLY A 105 38.87 2.27 -7.48
CA GLY A 105 38.43 2.67 -6.15
C GLY A 105 38.90 4.07 -5.70
N TYR A 106 39.71 4.75 -6.50
CA TYR A 106 40.25 6.07 -6.19
C TYR A 106 39.86 7.10 -7.25
N GLN A 107 39.49 8.28 -6.79
CA GLN A 107 39.15 9.42 -7.62
C GLN A 107 40.28 10.46 -7.58
N LYS A 108 40.56 11.04 -8.75
CA LYS A 108 41.57 12.10 -8.89
C LYS A 108 41.04 13.40 -8.30
N VAL A 109 41.62 13.81 -7.17
CA VAL A 109 41.34 15.10 -6.52
C VAL A 109 42.61 15.95 -6.59
N GLY A 110 42.62 16.90 -7.52
CA GLY A 110 43.80 17.73 -7.80
C GLY A 110 44.97 16.90 -8.33
N ARG A 111 46.05 16.81 -7.54
CA ARG A 111 47.29 16.08 -7.85
C ARG A 111 47.46 14.80 -7.02
N SER A 112 46.39 14.34 -6.38
CA SER A 112 46.37 13.14 -5.53
C SER A 112 45.21 12.22 -5.89
N CYS A 113 45.38 10.92 -5.64
CA CYS A 113 44.31 9.94 -5.72
C CYS A 113 43.74 9.69 -4.32
N VAL A 114 42.45 9.96 -4.15
CA VAL A 114 41.74 9.82 -2.88
C VAL A 114 40.69 8.74 -3.05
N GLU A 115 40.40 7.95 -1.99
CA GLU A 115 39.35 6.95 -2.06
C GLU A 115 38.03 7.58 -2.51
N ASP A 116 37.39 6.92 -3.47
CA ASP A 116 36.10 7.35 -3.99
C ASP A 116 35.02 7.13 -2.92
N GLY A 117 34.43 8.24 -2.46
CA GLY A 117 33.39 8.23 -1.43
C GLY A 117 32.13 7.47 -1.86
N ASP A 118 31.79 7.50 -3.16
CA ASP A 118 30.64 6.77 -3.69
C ASP A 118 30.93 5.26 -3.67
N ILE A 119 32.14 4.83 -4.03
CA ILE A 119 32.56 3.42 -3.93
C ILE A 119 32.57 2.94 -2.49
N ASN A 120 32.98 3.78 -1.54
CA ASN A 120 32.99 3.40 -0.14
C ASN A 120 31.56 3.26 0.44
N GLU A 121 30.68 4.21 0.13
CA GLU A 121 29.28 4.22 0.60
C GLU A 121 28.46 3.06 0.02
N THR A 122 28.71 2.71 -1.23
CA THR A 122 28.09 1.56 -1.89
C THR A 122 28.67 0.23 -1.40
N ALA A 123 29.97 0.13 -1.17
CA ALA A 123 30.56 -1.03 -0.51
C ALA A 123 29.94 -1.26 0.89
N ARG A 124 29.67 -0.18 1.64
CA ARG A 124 28.94 -0.24 2.92
C ARG A 124 27.52 -0.79 2.75
N LYS A 125 26.73 -0.23 1.83
CA LYS A 125 25.36 -0.73 1.55
C LYS A 125 25.34 -2.18 1.07
N LEU A 126 26.31 -2.57 0.25
CA LEU A 126 26.48 -3.97 -0.18
C LEU A 126 26.85 -4.85 1.00
N SER A 127 27.74 -4.41 1.89
CA SER A 127 28.10 -5.19 3.08
C SER A 127 26.91 -5.42 4.02
N GLU A 128 26.04 -4.43 4.21
CA GLU A 128 24.78 -4.56 4.97
C GLU A 128 23.81 -5.55 4.29
N TRP A 129 23.73 -5.51 2.97
CA TRP A 129 22.92 -6.47 2.21
C TRP A 129 23.46 -7.90 2.34
N VAL A 130 24.79 -8.07 2.25
CA VAL A 130 25.46 -9.38 2.44
C VAL A 130 25.19 -9.91 3.85
N GLU A 131 25.30 -9.07 4.88
CA GLU A 131 24.96 -9.43 6.26
C GLU A 131 23.51 -9.93 6.36
N ASN A 132 22.56 -9.13 5.88
CA ASN A 132 21.14 -9.50 5.91
C ASN A 132 20.88 -10.82 5.19
N CYS A 133 21.47 -11.02 4.01
CA CYS A 133 21.30 -12.24 3.22
C CYS A 133 21.87 -13.47 3.94
N LEU A 134 23.08 -13.37 4.50
CA LEU A 134 23.73 -14.46 5.22
C LEU A 134 23.02 -14.78 6.53
N CYS A 135 22.60 -13.76 7.28
CA CYS A 135 21.90 -13.95 8.54
C CYS A 135 20.48 -14.48 8.35
N GLU A 136 19.78 -14.09 7.29
CA GLU A 136 18.50 -14.69 6.94
C GLU A 136 18.65 -16.17 6.56
N ALA A 137 19.65 -16.50 5.73
CA ALA A 137 19.94 -17.89 5.36
C ALA A 137 20.30 -18.75 6.60
N ASN A 138 21.17 -18.25 7.48
CA ASN A 138 21.51 -18.97 8.71
C ASN A 138 20.30 -19.08 9.66
N ALA A 139 19.46 -18.03 9.74
CA ALA A 139 18.24 -18.07 10.53
C ALA A 139 17.25 -19.14 10.02
N GLN A 140 17.09 -19.27 8.70
CA GLN A 140 16.28 -20.33 8.09
C GLN A 140 16.86 -21.72 8.39
N LEU A 141 18.18 -21.88 8.37
CA LEU A 141 18.86 -23.11 8.75
C LEU A 141 18.59 -23.48 10.23
N LEU A 142 18.70 -22.52 11.14
CA LEU A 142 18.42 -22.74 12.57
C LEU A 142 16.94 -23.13 12.81
N CYS A 143 16.03 -22.63 11.99
CA CYS A 143 14.59 -22.82 12.14
C CYS A 143 14.04 -24.10 11.48
N TYR A 144 14.44 -24.35 10.23
CA TYR A 144 13.89 -25.39 9.37
C TYR A 144 14.91 -26.45 8.98
N ARG A 145 16.18 -26.30 9.39
CA ARG A 145 17.31 -27.15 8.96
C ARG A 145 17.42 -27.18 7.43
N THR A 146 17.18 -26.04 6.79
CA THR A 146 17.22 -25.86 5.33
C THR A 146 18.32 -24.87 4.95
N GLY A 147 19.15 -25.22 3.96
CA GLY A 147 20.24 -24.36 3.47
C GLY A 147 21.63 -24.73 4.00
N THR A 148 22.61 -23.87 3.75
CA THR A 148 24.00 -23.99 4.19
C THR A 148 24.38 -22.82 5.09
N ALA A 149 25.11 -23.09 6.18
CA ALA A 149 25.57 -22.03 7.10
C ALA A 149 26.77 -21.25 6.53
N TRP A 150 27.57 -21.93 5.71
CA TRP A 150 28.80 -21.40 5.12
C TRP A 150 28.56 -21.16 3.64
N VAL A 151 28.65 -19.91 3.22
CA VAL A 151 28.40 -19.50 1.84
C VAL A 151 29.70 -18.95 1.24
N PRO A 152 30.15 -19.44 0.08
CA PRO A 152 31.28 -18.86 -0.65
C PRO A 152 31.00 -17.42 -1.05
N ALA A 153 32.01 -16.54 -0.95
CA ALA A 153 31.85 -15.12 -1.25
C ALA A 153 31.34 -14.83 -2.68
N GLU A 154 31.62 -15.72 -3.63
CA GLU A 154 31.16 -15.58 -5.03
C GLU A 154 29.67 -15.91 -5.19
N GLU A 155 29.18 -16.91 -4.47
CA GLU A 155 27.79 -17.38 -4.56
C GLU A 155 26.79 -16.36 -3.96
N ILE A 156 27.25 -15.55 -2.99
CA ILE A 156 26.48 -14.46 -2.38
C ILE A 156 25.92 -13.52 -3.44
N TRP A 157 26.67 -13.28 -4.53
CA TRP A 157 26.29 -12.31 -5.55
C TRP A 157 25.23 -12.82 -6.52
N ASN A 158 24.96 -14.13 -6.59
CA ASN A 158 23.95 -14.69 -7.49
C ASN A 158 22.53 -14.15 -7.20
N ASN A 159 22.24 -13.84 -5.93
CA ASN A 159 20.96 -13.27 -5.51
C ASN A 159 20.89 -11.74 -5.68
N LEU A 160 22.02 -11.10 -6.02
CA LEU A 160 22.07 -9.66 -6.26
C LEU A 160 21.58 -9.31 -7.67
N ASP A 161 21.68 -10.24 -8.62
CA ASP A 161 21.26 -10.03 -10.01
C ASP A 161 19.77 -9.66 -10.10
N GLY A 162 19.50 -8.40 -10.49
CA GLY A 162 18.15 -7.83 -10.56
C GLY A 162 17.65 -7.15 -9.29
N HIS A 163 18.44 -7.14 -8.21
CA HIS A 163 18.14 -6.40 -6.98
C HIS A 163 18.11 -4.88 -7.25
N PRO A 164 17.21 -4.09 -6.63
CA PRO A 164 17.13 -2.64 -6.84
C PRO A 164 18.44 -1.89 -6.59
N LEU A 165 19.31 -2.44 -5.74
CA LEU A 165 20.66 -1.93 -5.51
C LEU A 165 21.43 -1.85 -6.85
N MET A 166 21.40 -2.89 -7.69
CA MET A 166 22.10 -2.91 -8.99
C MET A 166 21.58 -1.89 -10.00
N LYS A 167 20.30 -1.50 -9.95
CA LYS A 167 19.74 -0.52 -10.90
C LYS A 167 20.29 0.89 -10.72
N ASN A 168 20.84 1.20 -9.55
CA ASN A 168 21.41 2.51 -9.25
C ASN A 168 22.91 2.60 -9.57
N PHE A 169 23.56 1.49 -9.95
CA PHE A 169 25.00 1.44 -10.15
C PHE A 169 25.35 1.47 -11.64
N GLY A 170 25.60 2.67 -12.16
CA GLY A 170 26.10 2.88 -13.52
C GLY A 170 27.62 2.92 -13.55
N TRP A 171 28.29 1.79 -13.33
CA TRP A 171 29.75 1.71 -13.24
C TRP A 171 30.39 0.75 -14.24
N ASP A 172 31.67 1.01 -14.53
CA ASP A 172 32.54 0.09 -15.26
C ASP A 172 32.77 -1.21 -14.46
N THR A 173 32.90 -2.33 -15.17
CA THR A 173 33.05 -3.69 -14.59
C THR A 173 34.18 -3.80 -13.56
N ALA A 174 35.26 -3.04 -13.73
CA ALA A 174 36.40 -3.04 -12.83
C ALA A 174 36.10 -2.39 -11.46
N ASN A 175 35.43 -1.23 -11.45
CA ASN A 175 35.02 -0.56 -10.22
C ASN A 175 33.96 -1.38 -9.46
N PHE A 176 33.08 -2.05 -10.20
CA PHE A 176 32.10 -2.97 -9.62
C PHE A 176 32.75 -4.16 -8.91
N ASN A 177 33.74 -4.80 -9.54
CA ASN A 177 34.47 -5.91 -8.93
C ASN A 177 35.26 -5.48 -7.69
N TYR A 178 35.92 -4.32 -7.75
CA TYR A 178 36.60 -3.74 -6.58
C TYR A 178 35.62 -3.48 -5.43
N THR A 179 34.43 -2.94 -5.73
CA THR A 179 33.40 -2.66 -4.72
C THR A 179 32.86 -3.95 -4.10
N LYS A 180 32.63 -5.00 -4.89
CA LYS A 180 32.26 -6.33 -4.39
C LYS A 180 33.29 -6.86 -3.40
N GLN A 181 34.57 -6.78 -3.77
CA GLN A 181 35.66 -7.23 -2.90
C GLN A 181 35.68 -6.43 -1.59
N LYS A 182 35.64 -5.09 -1.67
CA LYS A 182 35.60 -4.20 -0.49
C LYS A 182 34.40 -4.50 0.41
N ALA A 183 33.24 -4.81 -0.17
CA ALA A 183 32.03 -5.20 0.58
C ALA A 183 32.18 -6.55 1.30
N VAL A 184 32.76 -7.56 0.65
CA VAL A 184 33.05 -8.88 1.27
C VAL A 184 34.11 -8.77 2.36
N GLU A 185 35.10 -7.90 2.18
CA GLU A 185 36.09 -7.60 3.20
C GLU A 185 35.47 -6.90 4.41
N ALA A 186 34.60 -5.91 4.19
CA ALA A 186 33.86 -5.23 5.24
C ALA A 186 32.92 -6.19 5.99
N ALA A 187 32.13 -7.00 5.27
CA ALA A 187 31.26 -8.00 5.86
C ALA A 187 32.06 -9.04 6.66
N GLY A 188 33.20 -9.49 6.12
CA GLY A 188 34.08 -10.44 6.80
C GLY A 188 34.71 -9.94 8.11
N LYS A 189 34.65 -8.63 8.43
CA LYS A 189 35.04 -8.10 9.74
C LYS A 189 33.99 -8.34 10.82
N ILE A 190 32.72 -8.45 10.43
CA ILE A 190 31.57 -8.62 11.32
C ILE A 190 31.15 -10.10 11.37
N MET A 191 31.28 -10.80 10.24
CA MET A 191 30.88 -12.19 10.05
C MET A 191 31.98 -13.18 10.45
N GLU A 192 31.60 -14.43 10.74
CA GLU A 192 32.56 -15.53 10.83
C GLU A 192 33.10 -15.80 9.41
N SER A 193 34.42 -15.77 9.25
CA SER A 193 35.05 -16.08 7.97
C SER A 193 36.06 -17.20 8.11
N ARG A 194 36.11 -18.07 7.10
CA ARG A 194 37.08 -19.17 7.00
C ARG A 194 37.54 -19.29 5.55
N THR A 195 38.76 -19.77 5.35
CA THR A 195 39.22 -20.21 4.03
C THR A 195 38.93 -21.70 3.89
N ASP A 196 38.25 -22.08 2.82
CA ASP A 196 38.01 -23.48 2.51
C ASP A 196 39.31 -24.18 2.02
N LEU A 197 39.22 -25.47 1.72
CA LEU A 197 40.34 -26.25 1.21
C LEU A 197 40.80 -25.83 -0.21
N SER A 198 39.96 -25.11 -0.95
CA SER A 198 40.27 -24.59 -2.29
C SER A 198 40.89 -23.19 -2.28
N GLY A 199 41.06 -22.59 -1.09
CA GLY A 199 41.59 -21.23 -0.93
C GLY A 199 40.52 -20.14 -0.99
N MET A 200 39.25 -20.51 -1.09
CA MET A 200 38.10 -19.60 -1.21
C MET A 200 37.61 -19.13 0.16
N LYS A 201 37.32 -17.82 0.26
CA LYS A 201 36.76 -17.23 1.49
C LYS A 201 35.27 -17.58 1.60
N VAL A 202 34.92 -18.35 2.64
CA VAL A 202 33.54 -18.65 3.03
C VAL A 202 33.14 -17.79 4.22
N LEU A 203 31.89 -17.31 4.18
CA LEU A 203 31.31 -16.45 5.20
C LEU A 203 30.13 -17.16 5.88
N LYS A 204 30.00 -16.96 7.18
CA LYS A 204 28.89 -17.41 8.01
C LYS A 204 28.44 -16.29 8.94
N CYS A 205 27.12 -16.11 9.06
CA CYS A 205 26.57 -15.20 10.07
C CYS A 205 26.65 -15.84 11.46
N PRO A 206 27.17 -15.15 12.50
CA PRO A 206 27.19 -15.66 13.87
C PRO A 206 25.80 -16.05 14.37
N ASP A 207 25.71 -17.16 15.11
CA ASP A 207 24.41 -17.70 15.53
C ASP A 207 23.64 -16.72 16.44
N SER A 208 24.33 -15.92 17.24
CA SER A 208 23.75 -14.87 18.09
C SER A 208 23.07 -13.76 17.29
N VAL A 209 23.68 -13.34 16.18
CA VAL A 209 23.13 -12.33 15.28
C VAL A 209 21.98 -12.94 14.48
N ALA A 210 22.15 -14.17 13.98
CA ALA A 210 21.13 -14.89 13.22
C ALA A 210 19.82 -15.11 14.01
N GLU A 211 19.85 -15.13 15.35
CA GLU A 211 18.63 -15.20 16.17
C GLU A 211 17.67 -14.02 15.94
N LEU A 212 18.22 -12.83 15.68
CA LEU A 212 17.46 -11.61 15.43
C LEU A 212 16.73 -11.68 14.08
N PHE A 213 17.30 -12.38 13.11
CA PHE A 213 16.77 -12.58 11.76
C PHE A 213 15.78 -13.76 11.64
N LYS A 214 15.53 -14.50 12.72
CA LYS A 214 14.53 -15.59 12.72
C LYS A 214 13.13 -15.05 12.36
N PRO A 215 12.46 -15.62 11.33
CA PRO A 215 11.13 -15.17 10.94
C PRO A 215 10.12 -15.41 12.08
N TYR A 216 9.10 -14.55 12.18
CA TYR A 216 8.07 -14.66 13.22
C TYR A 216 7.37 -16.01 13.23
N THR A 217 7.15 -16.61 12.05
CA THR A 217 6.57 -17.94 11.89
C THR A 217 7.40 -19.01 12.59
N CYS A 218 8.73 -18.95 12.48
CA CYS A 218 9.64 -19.83 13.19
C CYS A 218 9.57 -19.61 14.70
N ARG A 219 9.60 -18.35 15.17
CA ARG A 219 9.52 -18.04 16.60
C ARG A 219 8.22 -18.56 17.22
N ILE A 220 7.09 -18.34 16.56
CA ILE A 220 5.78 -18.86 16.98
C ILE A 220 5.81 -20.40 16.98
N ARG A 221 6.36 -21.03 15.93
CA ARG A 221 6.47 -22.48 15.85
C ARG A 221 7.28 -23.06 17.01
N LEU A 222 8.49 -22.55 17.27
CA LEU A 222 9.31 -23.00 18.40
C LEU A 222 8.61 -22.75 19.74
N TRP A 223 7.95 -21.60 19.90
CA TRP A 223 7.19 -21.29 21.10
C TRP A 223 6.04 -22.28 21.32
N ILE A 224 5.29 -22.61 20.27
CA ILE A 224 4.21 -23.62 20.32
C ILE A 224 4.80 -24.98 20.69
N PHE A 225 5.91 -25.41 20.08
CA PHE A 225 6.53 -26.70 20.42
C PHE A 225 7.03 -26.74 21.87
N LYS A 226 7.64 -25.65 22.34
CA LYS A 226 8.11 -25.54 23.73
C LYS A 226 6.96 -25.60 24.74
N HIS A 227 5.80 -25.04 24.38
CA HIS A 227 4.62 -24.97 25.24
C HIS A 227 3.47 -25.87 24.78
N VAL A 228 3.77 -26.95 24.03
CA VAL A 228 2.74 -27.80 23.40
C VAL A 228 1.78 -28.41 24.44
N LEU A 229 2.29 -28.78 25.60
CA LEU A 229 1.52 -29.34 26.71
C LEU A 229 0.51 -28.35 27.30
N LEU A 230 0.71 -27.04 27.11
CA LEU A 230 -0.24 -25.99 27.54
C LEU A 230 -1.15 -25.56 26.38
N VAL A 231 -0.61 -25.42 25.18
CA VAL A 231 -1.35 -24.91 24.01
C VAL A 231 -2.45 -25.88 23.58
N VAL A 232 -2.16 -27.18 23.55
CA VAL A 232 -3.14 -28.21 23.12
C VAL A 232 -4.38 -28.22 24.03
N PRO A 233 -4.29 -28.38 25.37
CA PRO A 233 -5.48 -28.40 26.21
C PRO A 233 -6.26 -27.08 26.21
N VAL A 234 -5.58 -25.93 26.19
CA VAL A 234 -6.24 -24.62 26.10
C VAL A 234 -7.01 -24.49 24.78
N SER A 235 -6.43 -24.92 23.66
CA SER A 235 -7.11 -24.87 22.37
C SER A 235 -8.35 -25.78 22.32
N LEU A 236 -8.25 -26.99 22.88
CA LEU A 236 -9.38 -27.91 23.00
C LEU A 236 -10.50 -27.33 23.87
N LEU A 237 -10.16 -26.69 24.99
CA LEU A 237 -11.12 -26.03 25.88
C LEU A 237 -11.83 -24.85 25.17
N LEU A 238 -11.10 -24.05 24.40
CA LEU A 238 -11.67 -22.94 23.62
C LEU A 238 -12.63 -23.44 22.54
N VAL A 239 -12.27 -24.50 21.82
CA VAL A 239 -13.16 -25.10 20.81
C VAL A 239 -14.41 -25.70 21.47
N ALA A 240 -14.25 -26.44 22.57
CA ALA A 240 -15.36 -27.04 23.29
C ALA A 240 -16.32 -25.98 23.86
N SER A 241 -15.78 -24.90 24.45
CA SER A 241 -16.59 -23.79 24.98
C SER A 241 -17.30 -23.02 23.87
N ALA A 242 -16.65 -22.74 22.74
CA ALA A 242 -17.28 -22.09 21.59
C ALA A 242 -18.43 -22.93 21.03
N MET A 243 -18.24 -24.25 20.91
CA MET A 243 -19.29 -25.19 20.48
C MET A 243 -20.48 -25.22 21.45
N LEU A 244 -20.21 -25.21 22.75
CA LEU A 244 -21.26 -25.18 23.77
C LEU A 244 -22.04 -23.86 23.74
N ILE A 245 -21.33 -22.72 23.66
CA ILE A 245 -21.94 -21.39 23.51
C ILE A 245 -22.81 -21.34 22.26
N TRP A 246 -22.31 -21.84 21.12
CA TRP A 246 -23.07 -21.86 19.88
C TRP A 246 -24.33 -22.73 19.99
N LYS A 247 -24.23 -23.91 20.63
CA LYS A 247 -25.37 -24.81 20.87
C LYS A 247 -26.43 -24.15 21.77
N VAL A 248 -26.01 -23.46 22.83
CA VAL A 248 -26.91 -22.74 23.73
C VAL A 248 -27.58 -21.58 23.00
N ARG A 249 -26.80 -20.74 22.31
CA ARG A 249 -27.35 -19.61 21.52
C ARG A 249 -28.34 -20.08 20.47
N ARG A 250 -28.04 -21.16 19.74
CA ARG A 250 -28.95 -21.73 18.75
C ARG A 250 -30.25 -22.22 19.38
N ARG A 251 -30.19 -22.90 20.53
CA ARG A 251 -31.39 -23.34 21.27
C ARG A 251 -32.23 -22.15 21.74
N TRP A 252 -31.59 -21.12 22.27
CA TRP A 252 -32.26 -19.89 22.70
C TRP A 252 -32.98 -19.21 21.56
N ILE A 253 -32.30 -18.93 20.44
CA ILE A 253 -32.88 -18.30 19.25
C ILE A 253 -34.06 -19.11 18.71
N LEU A 254 -33.93 -20.44 18.67
CA LEU A 254 -35.01 -21.31 18.24
C LEU A 254 -36.21 -21.21 19.19
N SER A 255 -35.99 -21.29 20.51
CA SER A 255 -37.07 -21.18 21.50
C SER A 255 -37.81 -19.84 21.43
N THR A 256 -37.08 -18.73 21.31
CA THR A 256 -37.70 -17.39 21.21
C THR A 256 -38.50 -17.25 19.92
N ARG A 257 -38.02 -17.81 18.81
CA ARG A 257 -38.72 -17.76 17.53
C ARG A 257 -39.95 -18.66 17.51
N VAL A 258 -39.90 -19.82 18.16
CA VAL A 258 -41.08 -20.69 18.34
C VAL A 258 -42.18 -19.97 19.12
N GLU A 259 -41.84 -19.31 20.22
CA GLU A 259 -42.81 -18.56 21.04
C GLU A 259 -43.45 -17.40 20.26
N GLU A 260 -42.64 -16.66 19.50
CA GLU A 260 -43.13 -15.57 18.64
C GLU A 260 -44.12 -16.09 17.59
N LEU A 261 -43.79 -17.21 16.93
CA LEU A 261 -44.67 -17.83 15.94
C LEU A 261 -45.96 -18.36 16.58
N TYR A 262 -45.87 -18.94 17.77
CA TYR A 262 -47.03 -19.40 18.53
C TYR A 262 -47.99 -18.25 18.88
N HIS A 263 -47.48 -17.12 19.36
CA HIS A 263 -48.30 -15.93 19.60
C HIS A 263 -48.93 -15.38 18.31
N GLN A 264 -48.20 -15.35 17.19
CA GLN A 264 -48.75 -14.95 15.90
C GLN A 264 -49.87 -15.89 15.42
N VAL A 265 -49.74 -17.20 15.66
CA VAL A 265 -50.82 -18.17 15.39
C VAL A 265 -52.04 -17.85 16.25
N CYS A 266 -51.86 -17.61 17.55
CA CYS A 266 -52.96 -17.26 18.45
C CYS A 266 -53.69 -15.99 17.99
N ASP A 267 -52.95 -14.93 17.67
CA ASP A 267 -53.52 -13.65 17.21
C ASP A 267 -54.32 -13.84 15.91
N ILE A 268 -53.80 -14.60 14.93
CA ILE A 268 -54.50 -14.88 13.67
C ILE A 268 -55.77 -15.71 13.88
N LEU A 269 -55.71 -16.74 14.75
CA LEU A 269 -56.88 -17.58 15.04
C LEU A 269 -57.95 -16.79 15.81
N GLU A 270 -57.55 -15.96 16.77
CA GLU A 270 -58.47 -15.09 17.52
C GLU A 270 -59.12 -14.05 16.59
N ASP A 271 -58.34 -13.37 15.74
CA ASP A 271 -58.85 -12.39 14.77
C ASP A 271 -59.80 -13.03 13.74
N ASN A 272 -59.50 -14.26 13.27
CA ASN A 272 -60.41 -15.01 12.38
C ASN A 272 -61.71 -15.42 13.08
N ALA A 273 -61.66 -15.81 14.35
CA ALA A 273 -62.86 -16.10 15.14
C ALA A 273 -63.71 -14.83 15.39
N LEU A 274 -63.08 -13.68 15.64
CA LEU A 274 -63.79 -12.40 15.82
C LEU A 274 -64.43 -11.90 14.52
N THR A 275 -63.72 -12.05 13.39
CA THR A 275 -64.23 -11.62 12.07
C THR A 275 -65.35 -12.54 11.56
N SER A 276 -65.25 -13.86 11.78
CA SER A 276 -66.33 -14.79 11.43
C SER A 276 -67.62 -14.52 12.23
N LYS A 277 -67.50 -14.10 13.50
CA LYS A 277 -68.65 -13.73 14.35
C LYS A 277 -69.28 -12.39 13.97
N LYS A 278 -68.50 -11.45 13.43
CA LYS A 278 -68.97 -10.10 13.05
C LYS A 278 -69.45 -10.02 11.60
N GLY A 279 -68.86 -10.82 10.71
CA GLY A 279 -69.28 -10.97 9.33
C GLY A 279 -70.52 -11.86 9.25
N ASN A 280 -71.36 -11.65 8.25
CA ASN A 280 -72.63 -12.34 8.06
C ASN A 280 -72.45 -13.81 7.58
N GLY A 281 -71.51 -14.56 8.18
CA GLY A 281 -71.22 -15.98 7.89
C GLY A 281 -70.28 -16.26 6.72
N GLU A 282 -69.67 -15.25 6.09
CA GLU A 282 -68.82 -15.44 4.89
C GLU A 282 -67.39 -15.91 5.20
N THR A 283 -66.89 -15.71 6.43
CA THR A 283 -65.51 -16.07 6.82
C THR A 283 -65.53 -17.29 7.73
N GLU A 284 -64.77 -18.32 7.38
CA GLU A 284 -64.67 -19.55 8.16
C GLU A 284 -63.92 -19.31 9.49
N PRO A 285 -64.39 -19.86 10.63
CA PRO A 285 -63.75 -19.64 11.94
C PRO A 285 -62.44 -20.44 12.14
N TRP A 286 -62.09 -21.30 11.19
CA TRP A 286 -60.95 -22.22 11.25
C TRP A 286 -59.94 -21.94 10.12
N VAL A 287 -58.68 -22.30 10.34
CA VAL A 287 -57.59 -22.10 9.37
C VAL A 287 -56.83 -23.40 9.14
N VAL A 288 -56.45 -23.67 7.90
CA VAL A 288 -55.59 -24.83 7.55
C VAL A 288 -54.17 -24.62 8.12
N ALA A 289 -53.68 -25.56 8.93
CA ALA A 289 -52.38 -25.46 9.59
C ALA A 289 -51.21 -25.25 8.61
N ALA A 290 -51.23 -25.94 7.46
CA ALA A 290 -50.22 -25.77 6.42
C ALA A 290 -50.19 -24.34 5.83
N ARG A 291 -51.35 -23.66 5.76
CA ARG A 291 -51.42 -22.26 5.29
C ARG A 291 -50.79 -21.31 6.31
N LEU A 292 -51.02 -21.53 7.61
CA LEU A 292 -50.37 -20.76 8.68
C LEU A 292 -48.85 -20.92 8.61
N ARG A 293 -48.37 -22.15 8.45
CA ARG A 293 -46.94 -22.42 8.27
C ARG A 293 -46.34 -21.63 7.11
N ASP A 294 -46.99 -21.69 5.96
CA ASP A 294 -46.43 -21.10 4.74
C ASP A 294 -46.50 -19.56 4.78
N HIS A 295 -47.48 -18.98 5.49
CA HIS A 295 -47.62 -17.54 5.71
C HIS A 295 -46.65 -16.98 6.76
N LEU A 296 -46.45 -17.71 7.87
CA LEU A 296 -45.66 -17.25 9.01
C LEU A 296 -44.15 -17.55 8.87
N LEU A 297 -43.78 -18.67 8.24
CA LEU A 297 -42.38 -19.05 8.07
C LEU A 297 -41.77 -18.40 6.82
N LEU A 298 -40.58 -17.83 6.99
CA LEU A 298 -39.77 -17.38 5.85
C LEU A 298 -39.30 -18.58 5.01
N PRO A 299 -39.05 -18.41 3.70
CA PRO A 299 -38.56 -19.49 2.83
C PRO A 299 -37.31 -20.22 3.35
N LYS A 300 -36.45 -19.53 4.10
CA LYS A 300 -35.26 -20.13 4.75
C LYS A 300 -35.62 -20.98 5.97
N GLU A 301 -36.62 -20.57 6.75
CA GLU A 301 -37.10 -21.24 7.95
C GLU A 301 -37.93 -22.49 7.62
N ARG A 302 -38.61 -22.52 6.46
CA ARG A 302 -39.37 -23.70 5.98
C ARG A 302 -38.50 -24.95 5.78
N LYS A 303 -37.19 -24.79 5.64
CA LYS A 303 -36.24 -25.92 5.59
C LYS A 303 -36.01 -26.55 6.95
N ASP A 304 -36.19 -25.80 8.04
CA ASP A 304 -36.03 -26.28 9.41
C ASP A 304 -37.33 -26.94 9.89
N ARG A 305 -37.38 -28.27 9.79
CA ARG A 305 -38.53 -29.07 10.24
C ARG A 305 -38.74 -29.00 11.75
N VAL A 306 -37.70 -28.65 12.53
CA VAL A 306 -37.77 -28.66 13.99
C VAL A 306 -38.55 -27.44 14.51
N LEU A 307 -38.42 -26.30 13.84
CA LEU A 307 -39.08 -25.05 14.23
C LEU A 307 -40.61 -25.19 14.22
N TRP A 308 -41.19 -25.60 13.08
CA TRP A 308 -42.64 -25.74 12.97
C TRP A 308 -43.19 -26.85 13.85
N LYS A 309 -42.48 -27.98 13.96
CA LYS A 309 -42.88 -29.08 14.83
C LYS A 309 -43.03 -28.63 16.29
N LYS A 310 -42.12 -27.76 16.77
CA LYS A 310 -42.19 -27.19 18.12
C LYS A 310 -43.37 -26.23 18.30
N VAL A 311 -43.72 -25.47 17.27
CA VAL A 311 -44.95 -24.64 17.28
C VAL A 311 -46.19 -25.52 17.35
N GLU A 312 -46.25 -26.61 16.57
CA GLU A 312 -47.36 -27.56 16.61
C GLU A 312 -47.51 -28.24 17.99
N GLU A 313 -46.40 -28.51 18.67
CA GLU A 313 -46.39 -29.01 20.06
C GLU A 313 -46.99 -27.97 21.02
N LEU A 314 -46.59 -26.69 20.95
CA LEU A 314 -47.18 -25.63 21.79
C LEU A 314 -48.68 -25.41 21.51
N VAL A 315 -49.09 -25.43 20.25
CA VAL A 315 -50.51 -25.30 19.88
C VAL A 315 -51.32 -26.49 20.39
N GLN A 316 -50.76 -27.70 20.38
CA GLN A 316 -51.43 -28.88 20.90
C GLN A 316 -51.61 -28.86 22.42
N GLU A 317 -50.73 -28.16 23.14
CA GLU A 317 -50.82 -27.97 24.59
C GLU A 317 -51.80 -26.85 24.98
N ASP A 318 -52.16 -25.95 24.05
CA ASP A 318 -53.11 -24.86 24.29
C ASP A 318 -54.56 -25.31 24.15
N SER A 319 -55.29 -25.36 25.27
CA SER A 319 -56.70 -25.76 25.32
C SER A 319 -57.65 -24.76 24.64
N ARG A 320 -57.18 -23.57 24.24
CA ARG A 320 -57.98 -22.58 23.51
C ARG A 320 -58.08 -22.88 22.02
N ILE A 321 -57.25 -23.79 21.50
CA ILE A 321 -57.16 -24.09 20.08
C ILE A 321 -57.54 -25.56 19.85
N ASP A 322 -58.57 -25.78 19.03
CA ASP A 322 -58.95 -27.11 18.59
C ASP A 322 -58.24 -27.50 17.30
N ARG A 323 -57.73 -28.74 17.28
CA ARG A 323 -57.08 -29.34 16.12
C ARG A 323 -57.84 -30.57 15.66
N TYR A 324 -58.40 -30.51 14.45
CA TYR A 324 -59.14 -31.64 13.89
C TYR A 324 -58.97 -31.71 12.35
N PRO A 325 -59.15 -32.90 11.75
CA PRO A 325 -59.18 -33.04 10.29
C PRO A 325 -60.53 -32.55 9.74
N LYS A 326 -60.48 -31.77 8.66
CA LYS A 326 -61.65 -31.28 7.93
C LYS A 326 -61.48 -31.44 6.43
N LEU A 327 -62.57 -31.76 5.73
CA LEU A 327 -62.56 -31.83 4.27
C LEU A 327 -62.59 -30.42 3.69
N VAL A 328 -61.49 -30.00 3.08
CA VAL A 328 -61.36 -28.70 2.42
C VAL A 328 -61.15 -28.94 0.93
N LYS A 329 -62.17 -28.64 0.13
CA LYS A 329 -62.18 -28.87 -1.34
C LYS A 329 -61.93 -30.35 -1.72
N GLY A 330 -62.49 -31.29 -0.96
CA GLY A 330 -62.38 -32.73 -1.23
C GLY A 330 -61.14 -33.42 -0.65
N GLU A 331 -60.21 -32.68 -0.03
CA GLU A 331 -59.03 -33.23 0.63
C GLU A 331 -59.16 -33.11 2.16
N SER A 332 -58.80 -34.17 2.90
CA SER A 332 -58.71 -34.12 4.36
C SER A 332 -57.48 -33.33 4.78
N LYS A 333 -57.68 -32.18 5.44
CA LYS A 333 -56.62 -31.29 5.91
C LYS A 333 -56.80 -31.01 7.39
N VAL A 334 -55.69 -30.89 8.12
CA VAL A 334 -55.71 -30.49 9.53
C VAL A 334 -56.00 -29.00 9.61
N VAL A 335 -57.03 -28.65 10.37
CA VAL A 335 -57.46 -27.28 10.62
C VAL A 335 -57.34 -26.95 12.10
N TRP A 336 -57.06 -25.68 12.38
CA TRP A 336 -57.00 -25.12 13.72
C TRP A 336 -58.12 -24.09 13.90
N GLU A 337 -58.79 -24.14 15.04
CA GLU A 337 -59.94 -23.30 15.36
C GLU A 337 -59.83 -22.76 16.79
N TRP A 338 -60.24 -21.52 17.01
CA TRP A 338 -60.26 -20.91 18.34
C TRP A 338 -61.57 -21.24 19.07
N GLN A 339 -61.49 -21.87 20.24
CA GLN A 339 -62.63 -22.44 20.98
C GLN A 339 -63.28 -21.49 22.00
N VAL A 340 -62.68 -20.34 22.33
CA VAL A 340 -63.18 -19.54 23.47
C VAL A 340 -64.44 -18.75 23.09
N GLU A 341 -65.61 -19.27 23.50
CA GLU A 341 -66.90 -18.55 23.48
C GLU A 341 -67.12 -17.61 24.69
N GLY A 342 -66.17 -17.51 25.63
CA GLY A 342 -66.26 -16.65 26.82
C GLY A 342 -65.52 -15.31 26.68
N SER A 343 -66.25 -14.20 26.67
CA SER A 343 -65.76 -12.81 26.65
C SER A 343 -64.59 -12.52 27.62
N LEU A 344 -63.34 -12.54 27.13
CA LEU A 344 -62.23 -11.76 27.70
C LEU A 344 -61.90 -10.51 26.87
N SER A 345 -62.58 -10.33 25.73
CA SER A 345 -62.35 -9.26 24.74
C SER A 345 -63.11 -7.95 25.00
N SER A 346 -63.95 -7.87 26.03
CA SER A 346 -64.59 -6.59 26.41
C SER A 346 -63.59 -5.57 26.98
N LEU A 347 -62.42 -6.02 27.48
CA LEU A 347 -61.39 -5.13 28.03
C LEU A 347 -60.47 -4.52 26.94
N ARG A 348 -60.17 -5.26 25.87
CA ARG A 348 -59.22 -4.82 24.81
C ARG A 348 -59.89 -3.98 23.72
N SER A 349 -61.15 -4.29 23.38
CA SER A 349 -61.96 -3.48 22.46
C SER A 349 -62.25 -2.08 23.01
N ARG A 350 -62.40 -1.93 24.34
CA ARG A 350 -62.58 -0.64 25.00
C ARG A 350 -61.33 0.24 24.93
N LYS A 351 -60.13 -0.35 25.03
CA LYS A 351 -58.85 0.37 24.96
C LYS A 351 -58.50 0.89 23.56
N LYS A 352 -59.04 0.28 22.50
CA LYS A 352 -58.86 0.73 21.11
C LYS A 352 -59.89 1.80 20.69
N GLY A 353 -61.04 1.87 21.38
CA GLY A 353 -62.08 2.89 21.15
C GLY A 353 -61.78 4.27 21.76
N GLU A 354 -61.00 4.34 22.85
CA GLU A 354 -60.66 5.61 23.51
C GLU A 354 -59.49 6.37 22.85
N GLN A 355 -58.70 5.73 21.99
CA GLN A 355 -57.64 6.42 21.23
C GLN A 355 -58.13 7.14 19.96
N GLY A 356 -59.40 6.95 19.56
CA GLY A 356 -59.94 7.50 18.31
C GLY A 356 -60.68 8.84 18.41
N THR A 357 -60.93 9.38 19.61
CA THR A 357 -61.89 10.49 19.81
C THR A 357 -61.35 11.73 20.54
N LEU A 358 -60.03 11.89 20.68
CA LEU A 358 -59.46 13.13 21.23
C LEU A 358 -58.45 13.79 20.29
N LYS A 359 -58.94 14.88 19.69
CA LYS A 359 -58.22 16.06 19.17
C LYS A 359 -57.63 16.00 17.76
N SER A 360 -58.54 16.20 16.81
CA SER A 360 -58.31 17.03 15.62
C SER A 360 -58.47 18.52 15.96
N SER A 361 -57.50 19.32 15.53
CA SER A 361 -57.46 20.80 15.36
C SER A 361 -57.42 21.70 16.61
N HIS A 362 -56.34 22.48 16.83
CA HIS A 362 -56.08 23.81 16.24
C HIS A 362 -54.79 24.46 16.81
N GLY A 363 -53.99 25.15 15.97
CA GLY A 363 -53.31 26.41 16.35
C GLY A 363 -51.79 26.48 16.65
N ARG A 364 -50.98 26.69 15.59
CA ARG A 364 -49.83 27.61 15.36
C ARG A 364 -48.86 28.12 16.48
N HIS A 365 -47.56 28.13 16.07
CA HIS A 365 -46.42 29.06 16.37
C HIS A 365 -45.80 29.01 17.79
N LEU A 366 -44.48 28.94 18.07
CA LEU A 366 -43.22 29.17 17.33
C LEU A 366 -42.01 28.46 18.01
N ASN A 367 -41.00 28.19 17.17
CA ASN A 367 -39.54 28.19 17.43
C ASN A 367 -38.90 27.19 18.42
N LEU A 368 -38.07 26.30 17.86
CA LEU A 368 -36.64 26.26 18.19
C LEU A 368 -35.80 25.71 17.02
N ASP A 369 -34.60 26.27 16.85
CA ASP A 369 -33.69 26.19 15.72
C ASP A 369 -33.06 24.80 15.40
N GLN A 370 -32.99 24.57 14.08
CA GLN A 370 -31.95 24.00 13.18
C GLN A 370 -30.48 23.88 13.69
N PRO A 371 -29.51 23.18 13.01
CA PRO A 371 -29.57 22.16 11.93
C PRO A 371 -28.81 20.82 12.16
N SER A 372 -29.23 19.88 11.31
CA SER A 372 -28.56 18.73 10.66
C SER A 372 -27.04 18.77 10.39
N HIS A 373 -26.42 17.58 10.39
CA HIS A 373 -25.63 17.11 9.23
C HIS A 373 -25.56 15.57 9.14
N GLU A 374 -25.95 15.05 7.97
CA GLU A 374 -25.65 13.71 7.47
C GLU A 374 -24.17 13.58 7.11
N LEU A 375 -23.62 12.34 7.15
CA LEU A 375 -22.82 11.86 6.03
C LEU A 375 -23.06 10.37 5.73
N ARG A 376 -23.30 10.16 4.44
CA ARG A 376 -23.74 8.99 3.71
C ARG A 376 -22.56 8.06 3.39
N ARG A 377 -22.87 6.77 3.27
CA ARG A 377 -22.01 5.71 2.70
C ARG A 377 -21.74 5.95 1.22
N ASP A 378 -20.48 5.85 0.82
CA ASP A 378 -20.08 5.42 -0.52
C ASP A 378 -19.29 4.11 -0.41
N PHE A 379 -19.89 3.01 -0.91
CA PHE A 379 -19.15 1.87 -1.43
C PHE A 379 -19.86 1.46 -2.72
N GLN A 380 -19.22 1.85 -3.82
CA GLN A 380 -19.60 1.56 -5.19
C GLN A 380 -19.02 0.20 -5.55
N ALA A 381 -19.87 -0.81 -5.74
CA ALA A 381 -19.51 -2.05 -6.42
C ALA A 381 -20.45 -2.21 -7.61
N ASN A 382 -19.90 -2.02 -8.79
CA ASN A 382 -20.55 -2.09 -10.08
C ASN A 382 -20.52 -3.55 -10.57
N PRO A 383 -21.64 -4.19 -10.98
CA PRO A 383 -21.60 -5.49 -11.63
C PRO A 383 -22.20 -5.40 -13.03
N HIS A 384 -21.36 -5.38 -14.07
CA HIS A 384 -21.74 -5.91 -15.39
C HIS A 384 -20.51 -6.04 -16.28
N TRP A 385 -20.14 -7.28 -16.65
CA TRP A 385 -19.84 -7.66 -18.04
C TRP A 385 -20.03 -9.18 -18.20
N ILE A 386 -20.74 -9.50 -19.28
CA ILE A 386 -21.18 -10.80 -19.75
C ILE A 386 -20.10 -11.38 -20.69
N ASN A 387 -19.82 -12.68 -20.51
CA ASN A 387 -19.62 -13.76 -21.51
C ASN A 387 -19.08 -13.42 -22.92
N GLU A 388 -17.98 -14.08 -23.35
CA GLU A 388 -17.89 -14.92 -24.58
C GLU A 388 -16.44 -15.33 -24.94
N ARG A 389 -16.17 -16.64 -24.94
CA ARG A 389 -15.55 -17.45 -26.03
C ARG A 389 -15.14 -18.83 -25.45
N LYS A 390 -15.93 -19.88 -25.71
CA LYS A 390 -15.76 -20.85 -26.82
C LYS A 390 -14.43 -21.62 -26.76
N GLY A 391 -14.55 -22.92 -26.50
CA GLY A 391 -13.47 -23.87 -26.69
C GLY A 391 -13.12 -24.07 -28.16
N VAL A 392 -11.91 -24.60 -28.38
CA VAL A 392 -11.49 -25.23 -29.62
C VAL A 392 -10.65 -26.46 -29.22
N HIS A 393 -11.12 -27.61 -29.70
CA HIS A 393 -10.37 -28.85 -29.85
C HIS A 393 -9.09 -28.62 -30.67
N THR A 394 -7.98 -29.19 -30.20
CA THR A 394 -7.15 -30.16 -30.94
C THR A 394 -6.25 -30.88 -29.96
#